data_AF-A0A226RCW1-F1
#
_entry.id   AF-A0A226RCW1-F1
#
_cell.length_a   1.000
_cell.length_b   1.000
_cell.length_c   1.000
_cell.angle_alpha   90.00
_cell.angle_beta   90.00
_cell.angle_gamma   90.00
#
_symmetry.space_group_name_H-M   'P 1'
#
loop_
_entity.id
_entity.type
_entity.pdbx_description
1 polymer ?
#
loop_
_entity_poly.entity_id
_entity_poly.type
_entity_poly.pdbx_seq_one_letter_code
_entity_poly.pdbx_strand_id
1 'polypeptide(L)'
;MAAFSAKIRSIASFKGLKTPGLETAGGYLPDFSSRYFSADFAFGLKLILRVGNLAQVALPTCQMLMTWYESLPLKHRKCPVRAMGLIRGQIWWLFTVNSIGLKN
;
A
#
# COMPACT_ATOMS: atom_id res chain seq x y z
N MET A 1 12.83 -22.93 -2.72
CA MET A 1 12.43 -22.18 -1.50
C MET A 1 13.39 -22.37 -0.32
N ALA A 2 13.90 -23.58 -0.04
CA ALA A 2 14.75 -23.83 1.13
C ALA A 2 16.09 -23.04 1.19
N ALA A 3 16.74 -22.79 0.04
CA ALA A 3 18.04 -22.12 0.00
C ALA A 3 18.00 -20.65 0.46
N PHE A 4 16.99 -19.88 0.03
CA PHE A 4 16.83 -18.48 0.45
C PHE A 4 16.48 -18.35 1.93
N SER A 5 15.56 -19.21 2.42
CA SER A 5 15.21 -19.25 3.84
C SER A 5 16.41 -19.64 4.71
N ALA A 6 17.26 -20.56 4.26
CA ALA A 6 18.51 -20.89 4.96
C ALA A 6 19.48 -19.70 5.01
N LYS A 7 19.52 -18.88 3.95
CA LYS A 7 20.33 -17.67 3.93
C LYS A 7 19.82 -16.62 4.93
N ILE A 8 18.51 -16.33 4.95
CA ILE A 8 17.95 -15.37 5.92
C ILE A 8 18.22 -15.81 7.36
N ARG A 9 18.00 -17.10 7.67
CA ARG A 9 18.21 -17.63 9.03
C ARG A 9 19.68 -17.62 9.49
N SER A 10 20.63 -17.69 8.56
CA SER A 10 22.05 -17.75 8.91
C SER A 10 22.69 -16.37 9.16
N ILE A 11 21.99 -15.26 8.85
CA ILE A 11 22.51 -13.91 9.08
C ILE A 11 22.54 -13.62 10.59
N ALA A 12 23.75 -13.44 11.14
CA ALA A 12 23.95 -13.19 12.57
C ALA A 12 23.28 -11.90 13.05
N SER A 13 23.29 -10.84 12.24
CA SER A 13 22.70 -9.53 12.57
C SER A 13 21.17 -9.55 12.72
N PHE A 14 20.48 -10.59 12.26
CA PHE A 14 19.04 -10.73 12.43
C PHE A 14 18.66 -11.51 13.70
N LYS A 15 19.64 -12.11 14.39
CA LYS A 15 19.41 -12.80 15.65
C LYS A 15 19.08 -11.76 16.74
N GLY A 16 17.96 -11.95 17.44
CA GLY A 16 17.54 -11.06 18.52
C GLY A 16 16.63 -9.91 18.10
N LEU A 17 16.31 -9.77 16.81
CA LEU A 17 15.24 -8.86 16.37
C LEU A 17 13.89 -9.40 16.85
N LYS A 18 13.21 -8.62 17.70
CA LYS A 18 11.88 -8.95 18.19
C LYS A 18 10.82 -8.29 17.30
N THR A 19 9.73 -9.00 17.06
CA THR A 19 8.55 -8.43 16.43
C THR A 19 7.88 -7.46 17.40
N PRO A 20 7.46 -6.26 16.95
CA PRO A 20 6.72 -5.33 17.79
C PRO A 20 5.40 -5.98 18.23
N GLY A 21 5.26 -6.19 19.53
CA GLY A 21 4.11 -6.83 20.15
C GLY A 21 3.71 -6.09 21.42
N LEU A 22 2.40 -6.06 21.67
CA LEU A 22 1.79 -5.58 22.89
C LEU A 22 1.67 -6.76 23.86
N GLU A 23 2.21 -6.59 25.05
CA GLU A 23 2.05 -7.57 26.13
C GLU A 23 0.63 -7.47 26.70
N THR A 24 -0.01 -8.62 26.87
CA THR A 24 -1.37 -8.76 27.40
C THR A 24 -1.36 -9.83 28.49
N ALA A 25 -2.38 -9.84 29.35
CA ALA A 25 -2.48 -10.79 30.47
C ALA A 25 -2.42 -12.28 30.05
N GLY A 26 -2.69 -12.60 28.77
CA GLY A 26 -2.66 -13.96 28.22
C GLY A 26 -1.62 -14.20 27.12
N GLY A 27 -0.67 -13.30 26.90
CA GLY A 27 0.37 -13.45 25.87
C GLY A 27 0.68 -12.16 25.11
N TYR A 28 1.14 -12.26 23.86
CA TYR A 28 1.51 -11.11 23.04
C TYR A 28 0.57 -10.95 21.85
N LEU A 29 0.04 -9.74 21.66
CA LEU A 29 -0.69 -9.36 20.46
C LEU A 29 0.25 -8.56 19.54
N PRO A 30 0.24 -8.74 18.21
CA PRO A 30 1.02 -7.89 17.32
C PRO A 30 0.61 -6.41 17.45
N ASP A 31 1.61 -5.52 17.53
CA ASP A 31 1.35 -4.08 17.54
C ASP A 31 1.10 -3.58 16.12
N PHE A 32 -0.19 -3.49 15.78
CA PHE A 32 -0.63 -2.98 14.50
C PHE A 32 -0.53 -1.44 14.35
N SER A 33 -0.23 -0.72 15.43
CA SER A 33 0.06 0.72 15.36
C SER A 33 1.51 1.02 15.00
N SER A 34 2.37 0.00 14.99
CA SER A 34 3.78 0.15 14.66
C SER A 34 3.99 0.66 13.23
N ARG A 35 5.12 1.36 13.04
CA ARG A 35 5.54 1.90 11.73
C ARG A 35 5.57 0.82 10.65
N TYR A 36 5.88 -0.41 11.00
CA TYR A 36 5.88 -1.56 10.10
C TYR A 36 4.54 -1.69 9.36
N PHE A 37 3.42 -1.59 10.07
CA PHE A 37 2.09 -1.68 9.47
C PHE A 37 1.60 -0.37 8.88
N SER A 38 1.90 0.77 9.52
CA SER A 38 1.39 2.07 9.06
C SER A 38 2.15 2.63 7.85
N ALA A 39 3.43 2.29 7.69
CA ALA A 39 4.28 2.83 6.63
C ALA A 39 4.42 1.86 5.45
N ASP A 40 4.91 0.64 5.71
CA ASP A 40 5.37 -0.25 4.65
C ASP A 40 4.20 -0.78 3.80
N PHE A 41 3.03 -1.00 4.39
CA PHE A 41 1.84 -1.40 3.64
C PHE A 41 1.16 -0.22 2.94
N ALA A 42 0.92 0.87 3.67
CA ALA A 42 0.17 2.02 3.15
C ALA A 42 0.92 2.80 2.06
N PHE A 43 2.24 2.94 2.21
CA PHE A 43 3.08 3.68 1.27
C PHE A 43 3.99 2.78 0.43
N GLY A 44 4.50 1.68 0.98
CA GLY A 44 5.37 0.77 0.22
C GLY A 44 4.56 -0.14 -0.71
N LEU A 45 3.90 -1.14 -0.15
CA LEU A 45 3.19 -2.19 -0.90
C LEU A 45 2.09 -1.62 -1.80
N LYS A 46 1.34 -0.62 -1.32
CA LYS A 46 0.30 0.04 -2.11
C LYS A 46 0.85 0.78 -3.33
N LEU A 47 2.02 1.40 -3.20
CA LEU A 47 2.68 2.08 -4.31
C LEU A 47 3.20 1.06 -5.33
N ILE A 48 3.82 -0.02 -4.86
CA ILE A 48 4.29 -1.13 -5.72
C ILE A 48 3.12 -1.69 -6.56
N LEU A 49 1.98 -1.96 -5.93
CA LEU A 49 0.77 -2.40 -6.63
C LEU A 49 0.29 -1.39 -7.66
N ARG A 50 0.29 -0.09 -7.34
CA ARG A 50 -0.09 0.97 -8.29
C ARG A 50 0.84 1.04 -9.49
N VAL A 51 2.15 0.95 -9.26
CA VAL A 51 3.14 0.94 -10.34
C VAL A 51 2.98 -0.31 -11.22
N GLY A 52 2.77 -1.49 -10.61
CA GLY A 52 2.47 -2.72 -11.35
C GLY A 52 1.22 -2.58 -12.22
N ASN A 53 0.15 -2.01 -11.69
CA ASN A 53 -1.07 -1.74 -12.45
C ASN A 53 -0.85 -0.76 -13.61
N LEU A 54 -0.05 0.30 -13.42
CA LEU A 54 0.30 1.23 -14.50
C LEU A 54 1.14 0.53 -15.59
N ALA A 55 2.05 -0.35 -15.19
CA ALA A 55 2.86 -1.15 -16.10
C ALA A 55 2.10 -2.35 -16.70
N GLN A 56 0.82 -2.55 -16.35
CA GLN A 56 0.01 -3.71 -16.76
C GLN A 56 0.64 -5.07 -16.36
N VAL A 57 1.37 -5.11 -15.25
CA VAL A 57 1.97 -6.32 -14.68
C VAL A 57 1.16 -6.79 -13.48
N ALA A 58 0.65 -8.01 -13.55
CA ALA A 58 -0.06 -8.63 -12.44
C ALA A 58 0.90 -8.98 -11.30
N LEU A 59 0.57 -8.52 -10.09
CA LEU A 59 1.33 -8.80 -8.86
C LEU A 59 0.45 -9.57 -7.85
N PRO A 60 0.09 -10.83 -8.14
CA PRO A 60 -0.91 -11.58 -7.36
C PRO A 60 -0.51 -11.76 -5.89
N THR A 61 0.77 -12.00 -5.60
CA THR A 61 1.27 -12.13 -4.23
C THR A 61 1.17 -10.83 -3.44
N CYS A 62 1.49 -9.70 -4.08
CA CYS A 62 1.34 -8.37 -3.46
C CYS A 62 -0.14 -8.06 -3.21
N GLN A 63 -1.01 -8.44 -4.15
CA GLN A 63 -2.45 -8.23 -4.02
C GLN A 63 -3.02 -9.06 -2.87
N MET A 64 -2.62 -10.32 -2.75
CA MET A 64 -3.00 -11.19 -1.63
C MET A 64 -2.57 -10.60 -0.27
N LEU A 65 -1.33 -10.11 -0.17
CA LEU A 65 -0.83 -9.46 1.04
C LEU A 65 -1.60 -8.18 1.38
N MET A 66 -1.96 -7.38 0.37
CA MET A 66 -2.76 -6.18 0.58
C MET A 66 -4.18 -6.50 1.04
N THR A 67 -4.83 -7.50 0.44
CA THR A 67 -6.16 -7.96 0.86
C THR A 67 -6.14 -8.44 2.32
N TRP A 68 -5.11 -9.19 2.72
CA TRP A 68 -4.93 -9.56 4.13
C TRP A 68 -4.76 -8.33 5.03
N TYR A 69 -3.91 -7.38 4.65
CA TYR A 69 -3.69 -6.15 5.41
C TYR A 69 -4.98 -5.33 5.58
N GLU A 70 -5.79 -5.21 4.52
CA GLU A 70 -7.08 -4.51 4.54
C GLU A 70 -8.15 -5.22 5.40
N SER A 71 -8.02 -6.54 5.59
CA SER A 71 -8.92 -7.32 6.46
C SER A 71 -8.65 -7.14 7.96
N LEU A 72 -7.48 -6.60 8.33
CA LEU A 72 -7.13 -6.37 9.72
C LEU A 72 -8.00 -5.24 10.31
N PRO A 73 -8.42 -5.34 11.58
CA PRO A 73 -9.22 -4.33 12.27
C PRO A 73 -8.37 -3.11 12.66
N LEU A 74 -7.72 -2.48 11.68
CA LEU A 74 -6.87 -1.33 11.86
C LEU A 74 -7.72 -0.07 11.88
N LYS A 75 -7.50 0.78 12.89
CA LYS A 75 -8.03 2.16 12.91
C LYS A 75 -7.29 2.95 11.83
N HIS A 76 -7.72 2.78 10.57
CA HIS A 76 -7.10 3.42 9.41
C HIS A 76 -7.12 4.94 9.60
N ARG A 77 -5.94 5.52 9.89
CA ARG A 77 -5.74 6.94 9.59
C ARG A 77 -5.85 7.03 8.08
N LYS A 78 -6.88 7.69 7.56
CA LYS A 78 -6.98 7.97 6.11
C LYS A 78 -5.68 8.66 5.71
N CYS A 79 -4.83 7.97 4.94
CA CYS A 79 -3.71 8.63 4.29
C CYS A 79 -4.30 9.67 3.35
N PRO A 80 -3.96 10.96 3.47
CA PRO A 80 -4.44 11.98 2.55
C PRO A 80 -3.68 11.85 1.23
N VAL A 81 -3.87 10.75 0.51
CA VAL A 81 -3.37 10.60 -0.87
C VAL A 81 -4.09 11.61 -1.80
N ARG A 82 -5.17 12.23 -1.32
CA ARG A 82 -5.84 13.36 -1.98
C ARG A 82 -5.08 14.70 -1.84
N ALA A 83 -4.09 14.79 -0.94
CA ALA A 83 -3.28 15.99 -0.74
C ALA A 83 -1.96 15.99 -1.54
N MET A 84 -1.55 14.85 -2.10
CA MET A 84 -0.53 14.80 -3.17
C MET A 84 -1.26 14.92 -4.50
N GLY A 85 -1.32 16.16 -5.01
CA GLY A 85 -2.14 16.58 -6.15
C GLY A 85 -1.86 15.82 -7.46
N LEU A 86 -2.54 14.69 -7.64
CA LEU A 86 -2.80 14.11 -8.95
C LEU A 86 -4.27 14.37 -9.26
N ILE A 87 -4.50 15.55 -9.85
CA ILE A 87 -5.77 15.99 -10.41
C ILE A 87 -6.09 15.03 -11.57
N ARG A 88 -6.91 14.01 -11.30
CA ARG A 88 -7.64 13.31 -12.35
C ARG A 88 -8.77 14.23 -12.82
N GLY A 89 -8.64 14.79 -14.02
CA GLY A 89 -9.81 15.16 -14.84
C GLY A 89 -10.11 16.64 -15.08
N GLN A 90 -9.14 17.43 -15.57
CA GLN A 90 -9.42 18.76 -16.15
C GLN A 90 -8.62 18.99 -17.44
N ILE A 91 -8.79 18.14 -18.48
CA ILE A 91 -8.33 18.44 -19.86
C ILE A 91 -9.42 18.18 -20.92
N TRP A 92 -10.62 17.73 -20.54
CA TRP A 92 -11.69 17.44 -21.51
C TRP A 92 -12.66 18.61 -21.80
N TRP A 93 -12.40 19.82 -21.30
CA TRP A 93 -13.25 21.01 -21.54
C TRP A 93 -12.72 22.02 -22.56
N LEU A 94 -11.51 21.82 -23.10
CA LEU A 94 -10.86 22.80 -24.00
C LEU A 94 -10.93 22.46 -25.50
N PHE A 95 -11.60 21.37 -25.91
CA PHE A 95 -11.62 20.95 -27.32
C PHE A 95 -12.99 20.73 -27.98
N THR A 96 -14.11 21.06 -27.33
CA THR A 96 -15.44 20.90 -27.96
C THR A 96 -16.45 21.96 -27.54
N VAL A 97 -16.24 23.23 -27.90
CA VAL A 97 -17.32 24.17 -28.26
C VAL A 97 -16.75 25.21 -29.24
N ASN A 98 -16.54 24.80 -30.50
CA ASN A 98 -16.47 25.76 -31.60
C ASN A 98 -17.10 25.12 -32.85
N SER A 99 -18.41 24.94 -32.78
CA SER A 99 -19.32 24.69 -33.92
C SER A 99 -20.75 24.67 -33.39
N ILE A 100 -21.65 25.38 -34.10
CA ILE A 100 -23.11 25.56 -33.87
C ILE A 100 -23.41 26.73 -32.92
N GLY A 101 -24.06 27.83 -33.30
CA GLY A 101 -24.68 28.29 -34.54
C GLY A 101 -25.32 29.66 -34.23
N LEU A 102 -25.10 30.69 -35.05
CA LEU A 102 -26.14 31.29 -35.91
C LEU A 102 -27.58 30.96 -35.48
N LYS A 103 -28.29 31.94 -34.90
CA LYS A 103 -29.56 32.49 -35.41
C LYS A 103 -30.20 33.47 -34.41
N ASN A 104 -30.53 34.65 -34.96
CA ASN A 104 -31.39 35.74 -34.51
C ASN A 104 -31.07 36.48 -33.22
#